data_AF-R9KZF5-F1
#
_entry.id   AF-R9KZF5-F1
#
_cell.length_a   1.000
_cell.length_b   1.000
_cell.length_c   1.000
_cell.angle_alpha   90.00
_cell.angle_beta   90.00
_cell.angle_gamma   90.00
#
_symmetry.space_group_name_H-M   'P 1'
#
loop_
_entity.id
_entity.type
_entity.pdbx_description
1 polymer ?
#
loop_
_entity_poly.entity_id
_entity_poly.type
_entity_poly.pdbx_seq_one_letter_code
_entity_poly.pdbx_strand_id
1 'polypeptide(L)'
;MTRESYLKKLIKENGLTIKDFAKKIHMPYSTLLTMLNEEKIGNASVDNVIKICRGLNITIQNLQNVLEADSANTQIVLSEHEKKLICHYREREELQKAVDILLLSDAKAIYR
;
A
#
# COMPACT_ATOMS: atom_id res chain seq x y z
N MET A 1 -5.37 -0.16 6.94
CA MET A 1 -4.20 -0.09 7.85
C MET A 1 -3.68 1.33 7.91
N THR A 2 -3.40 1.89 9.10
CA THR A 2 -2.83 3.25 9.22
C THR A 2 -1.29 3.23 9.06
N ARG A 3 -0.70 4.35 8.64
CA ARG A 3 0.75 4.49 8.42
C ARG A 3 1.55 4.22 9.69
N GLU A 4 0.99 4.60 10.83
CA GLU A 4 1.53 4.44 12.17
C GLU A 4 1.60 2.96 12.57
N SER A 5 0.55 2.20 12.26
CA SER A 5 0.52 0.75 12.49
C SER A 5 1.55 0.03 11.63
N TYR A 6 1.72 0.46 10.37
CA TYR A 6 2.76 -0.05 9.47
C TYR A 6 4.17 0.21 10.03
N LEU A 7 4.44 1.43 10.47
CA LEU A 7 5.73 1.79 11.09
C LEU A 7 5.99 0.97 12.36
N LYS A 8 4.99 0.79 13.23
CA LYS A 8 5.11 -0.08 14.42
C LYS A 8 5.44 -1.52 14.03
N LYS A 9 4.85 -2.04 12.95
CA LYS A 9 5.13 -3.39 12.45
C LYS A 9 6.56 -3.51 11.93
N LEU A 10 7.03 -2.56 11.11
CA LEU A 10 8.39 -2.52 10.60
C LEU A 10 9.44 -2.46 11.71
N ILE A 11 9.19 -1.65 12.76
CA ILE A 11 10.08 -1.56 13.92
C ILE A 11 10.20 -2.93 14.61
N LYS A 12 9.08 -3.64 14.77
CA LYS A 12 9.05 -4.99 15.34
C LYS A 12 9.72 -6.03 14.44
N GLU A 13 9.54 -5.96 13.12
CA GLU A 13 10.19 -6.85 12.14
C GLU A 13 11.71 -6.68 12.14
N ASN A 14 12.20 -5.47 12.42
CA ASN A 14 13.62 -5.20 12.63
C ASN A 14 14.15 -5.71 13.99
N GLY A 15 13.31 -6.33 14.83
CA GLY A 15 13.69 -6.82 16.15
C GLY A 15 13.99 -5.70 17.16
N LEU A 16 13.61 -4.46 16.86
CA LEU A 16 13.89 -3.30 17.69
C LEU A 16 12.65 -2.91 18.51
N THR A 17 12.87 -2.41 19.72
CA THR A 17 11.81 -1.72 20.46
C THR A 17 11.66 -0.28 19.95
N ILE A 18 10.51 0.34 20.17
CA ILE A 18 10.28 1.76 19.83
C ILE A 18 11.33 2.66 20.53
N LYS A 19 11.77 2.29 21.74
CA LYS A 19 12.81 3.01 22.49
C LYS A 19 14.18 2.89 21.81
N ASP A 20 14.57 1.71 21.37
CA ASP A 20 15.86 1.50 20.71
C ASP A 20 15.87 2.13 19.33
N PHE A 21 14.74 2.08 18.62
CA PHE A 21 14.58 2.76 17.35
C PHE A 21 14.71 4.28 17.49
N ALA A 22 14.04 4.89 18.48
CA ALA A 22 14.19 6.32 18.79
C ALA A 22 15.66 6.72 19.04
N LYS A 23 16.40 5.91 19.81
CA LYS A 23 17.84 6.12 20.03
C LYS A 23 18.64 6.06 18.73
N LYS A 24 18.35 5.06 17.88
CA LYS A 24 19.04 4.86 16.59
C LYS A 24 18.87 6.06 15.64
N ILE A 25 17.68 6.67 15.62
CA ILE A 25 17.39 7.83 14.76
C ILE A 25 17.68 9.18 15.43
N HIS A 26 18.28 9.18 16.62
CA HIS A 26 18.52 10.38 17.44
C HIS A 26 17.27 11.24 17.65
N MET A 27 16.13 10.61 17.89
CA MET A 27 14.85 11.29 18.15
C MET A 27 14.39 11.03 19.59
N PRO A 28 13.80 12.02 20.28
CA PRO A 28 13.20 11.79 21.58
C PRO A 28 12.11 10.72 21.52
N TYR A 29 12.11 9.82 22.50
CA TYR A 29 11.11 8.75 22.59
C TYR A 29 9.68 9.30 22.65
N SER A 30 9.46 10.38 23.39
CA SER A 30 8.15 11.05 23.47
C SER A 30 7.68 11.53 22.09
N THR A 31 8.55 12.17 21.30
CA THR A 31 8.23 12.65 19.95
C THR A 31 7.83 11.49 19.03
N LEU A 32 8.63 10.44 18.98
CA LEU A 32 8.33 9.26 18.16
C LEU A 32 7.02 8.59 18.61
N LEU A 33 6.80 8.47 19.92
CA LEU A 33 5.61 7.86 20.48
C LEU A 33 4.35 8.65 20.13
N THR A 34 4.36 9.98 20.28
CA THR A 34 3.27 10.88 19.90
C THR A 34 2.96 10.74 18.41
N MET A 35 4.00 10.71 17.55
CA MET A 35 3.84 10.53 16.11
C MET A 35 3.21 9.20 15.72
N LEU A 36 3.56 8.12 16.43
CA LEU A 36 3.04 6.77 16.19
C LEU A 36 1.69 6.49 16.87
N ASN A 37 1.25 7.31 17.82
CA ASN A 37 0.00 7.10 18.57
C ASN A 37 -1.11 8.09 18.21
N GLU A 38 -0.78 9.34 17.86
CA GLU A 38 -1.79 10.39 17.63
C GLU A 38 -2.20 10.53 16.15
N GLU A 39 -1.88 9.56 15.28
CA GLU A 39 -2.18 9.61 13.83
C GLU A 39 -1.67 10.90 13.13
N LYS A 40 -0.65 11.53 13.73
CA LYS A 40 -0.07 12.79 13.27
C LYS A 40 1.11 12.59 12.33
N ILE A 41 1.38 11.37 11.81
CA ILE A 41 2.50 11.20 10.87
C ILE A 41 2.32 12.07 9.62
N GLY A 42 1.07 12.35 9.22
CA GLY A 42 0.75 13.26 8.11
C GLY A 42 0.86 14.75 8.44
N ASN A 43 0.80 15.11 9.73
CA ASN A 43 0.94 16.49 10.23
C ASN A 43 2.33 16.76 10.84
N ALA A 44 3.18 15.73 10.86
CA ALA A 44 4.55 15.80 11.31
C ALA A 44 5.39 16.63 10.34
N SER A 45 6.40 17.32 10.88
CA SER A 45 7.43 17.94 10.05
C SER A 45 8.07 16.89 9.15
N VAL A 46 8.15 17.18 7.85
CA VAL A 46 8.71 16.28 6.82
C VAL A 46 10.11 15.80 7.18
N ASP A 47 10.91 16.64 7.83
CA ASP A 47 12.25 16.30 8.33
C ASP A 47 12.24 15.09 9.30
N ASN A 48 11.25 15.05 10.20
CA ASN A 48 11.09 13.94 11.14
C ASN A 48 10.61 12.67 10.44
N VAL A 49 9.71 12.80 9.45
CA VAL A 49 9.26 11.67 8.63
C VAL A 49 10.44 11.09 7.85
N ILE A 50 11.28 11.93 7.24
CA ILE A 50 12.49 11.51 6.52
C ILE A 50 13.45 10.76 7.45
N LYS A 51 13.68 11.25 8.69
CA LYS A 51 14.54 10.57 9.67
C LYS A 51 14.04 9.17 10.00
N ILE A 52 12.74 9.02 10.24
CA ILE A 52 12.13 7.71 10.53
C ILE A 52 12.27 6.79 9.30
N CYS A 53 11.93 7.29 8.11
CA CYS A 53 12.07 6.54 6.85
C CYS A 53 13.52 6.08 6.62
N ARG A 54 14.50 6.95 6.83
CA ARG A 54 15.93 6.62 6.75
C ARG A 54 16.35 5.57 7.77
N GLY A 55 15.86 5.68 9.01
CA GLY A 55 16.15 4.72 10.08
C GLY A 55 15.61 3.32 9.81
N LEU A 56 14.50 3.23 9.07
CA LEU A 56 13.85 1.97 8.66
C LEU A 56 14.24 1.52 7.25
N ASN A 57 15.07 2.29 6.55
CA ASN A 57 15.47 2.04 5.16
C ASN A 57 14.28 1.92 4.19
N ILE A 58 13.22 2.70 4.44
CA ILE A 58 12.02 2.77 3.60
C ILE A 58 11.93 4.11 2.87
N THR A 59 11.29 4.09 1.71
CA THR A 59 10.96 5.31 0.97
C THR A 59 9.65 5.90 1.47
N ILE A 60 9.51 7.23 1.42
CA ILE A 60 8.25 7.93 1.72
C ILE A 60 7.10 7.39 0.87
N GLN A 61 7.41 7.01 -0.38
CA GLN A 61 6.47 6.41 -1.31
C GLN A 61 5.88 5.09 -0.77
N ASN A 62 6.67 4.25 -0.08
CA ASN A 62 6.16 3.03 0.56
C ASN A 62 5.21 3.36 1.72
N LEU A 63 5.49 4.44 2.46
CA LEU A 63 4.61 4.92 3.53
C LEU A 63 3.27 5.44 2.98
N GLN A 64 3.30 6.06 1.79
CA GLN A 64 2.12 6.57 1.09
C GLN A 64 1.29 5.43 0.48
N ASN A 65 1.97 4.42 -0.09
CA ASN A 65 1.33 3.20 -0.62
C ASN A 65 0.55 2.40 0.43
N VAL A 66 0.87 2.54 1.73
CA VAL A 66 0.08 1.89 2.81
C VAL A 66 -1.33 2.46 2.91
N LEU A 67 -1.53 3.74 2.57
CA LEU A 67 -2.87 4.32 2.45
C LEU A 67 -3.57 3.83 1.19
N GLU A 68 -2.81 3.75 0.10
CA GLU A 68 -3.31 3.29 -1.19
C GLU A 68 -3.57 1.78 -1.19
N ALA A 69 -3.03 1.03 -0.23
CA ALA A 69 -3.37 -0.37 -0.01
C ALA A 69 -4.84 -0.57 0.38
N ASP A 70 -5.45 0.41 1.06
CA ASP A 70 -6.89 0.38 1.38
C ASP A 70 -7.77 1.07 0.33
N SER A 71 -7.21 1.79 -0.65
CA SER A 71 -8.01 2.57 -1.62
C SER A 71 -7.68 2.34 -3.10
N ALA A 72 -6.61 1.63 -3.45
CA ALA A 72 -6.16 1.50 -4.85
C ALA A 72 -5.22 0.31 -5.14
N ASN A 73 -5.27 -0.79 -4.37
CA ASN A 73 -4.47 -1.99 -4.68
C ASN A 73 -5.33 -3.24 -4.89
N THR A 74 -6.14 -3.19 -5.95
CA THR A 74 -6.12 -4.31 -6.88
C THR A 74 -4.92 -4.08 -7.80
N GLN A 75 -3.69 -4.29 -7.31
CA GLN A 75 -2.57 -4.52 -8.21
C GLN A 75 -2.89 -5.84 -8.90
N ILE A 76 -3.55 -5.78 -10.07
CA ILE A 76 -3.83 -6.95 -10.87
C ILE A 76 -2.48 -7.43 -11.39
N VAL A 77 -1.84 -8.32 -10.61
CA VAL A 77 -0.63 -9.02 -11.04
C VAL A 77 -1.06 -10.02 -12.10
N LEU A 78 -1.05 -9.58 -13.35
CA LEU A 78 -1.40 -10.41 -14.50
C LEU A 78 -0.26 -11.39 -14.81
N SER A 79 -0.58 -12.67 -14.87
CA SER A 79 0.28 -13.72 -15.41
C SER A 79 0.59 -13.46 -16.89
N GLU A 80 1.65 -14.11 -17.41
CA GLU A 80 1.99 -14.01 -18.84
C GLU A 80 0.85 -14.49 -19.74
N HIS A 81 0.04 -15.44 -19.27
CA HIS A 81 -1.11 -15.94 -19.99
C HIS A 81 -2.22 -14.88 -20.11
N GLU A 82 -2.55 -14.21 -18.99
CA GLU A 82 -3.57 -13.15 -18.98
C GLU A 82 -3.15 -11.94 -19.81
N LYS A 83 -1.86 -11.58 -19.80
CA LYS A 83 -1.32 -10.52 -20.68
C LYS A 83 -1.54 -10.84 -22.16
N LYS A 84 -1.30 -12.08 -22.57
CA LYS A 84 -1.54 -12.54 -23.95
C LYS A 84 -3.03 -12.50 -24.30
N LEU A 85 -3.89 -12.93 -23.39
CA LEU A 85 -5.35 -12.85 -23.57
C LEU A 85 -5.82 -11.41 -23.79
N ILE A 86 -5.32 -10.46 -22.99
CA ILE A 86 -5.69 -9.05 -23.12
C ILE A 86 -5.23 -8.46 -24.46
N CYS A 87 -4.01 -8.80 -24.91
CA CYS A 87 -3.52 -8.36 -26.21
C CYS A 87 -4.39 -8.90 -27.35
N HIS A 88 -4.65 -10.22 -27.37
CA HIS A 88 -5.45 -10.84 -28.42
C HIS A 88 -6.93 -10.41 -28.41
N TYR A 89 -7.48 -10.16 -27.22
CA TYR A 89 -8.82 -9.59 -27.08
C TYR A 89 -8.90 -8.21 -27.73
N ARG A 90 -7.91 -7.34 -27.51
CA ARG A 90 -7.86 -5.99 -28.10
C ARG A 90 -7.67 -6.00 -29.63
N GLU A 91 -6.93 -6.99 -30.14
CA GLU A 91 -6.69 -7.14 -31.59
C GLU A 91 -7.93 -7.61 -32.37
N ARG A 92 -8.88 -8.29 -31.72
CA ARG A 92 -10.03 -8.94 -32.39
C ARG A 92 -11.37 -8.39 -31.90
N GLU A 93 -11.77 -7.24 -32.43
CA GLU A 93 -13.03 -6.54 -32.09
C GLU A 93 -14.29 -7.41 -32.28
N GLU A 94 -14.28 -8.33 -33.25
CA GLU A 94 -15.40 -9.27 -33.49
C GLU A 94 -15.60 -10.24 -32.31
N LEU A 95 -14.53 -10.69 -31.66
CA LEU A 95 -14.57 -11.61 -30.53
C LEU A 95 -14.84 -10.91 -29.20
N GLN A 96 -14.58 -9.61 -29.11
CA GLN A 96 -14.84 -8.82 -27.90
C GLN A 96 -16.31 -8.92 -27.50
N LYS A 97 -17.23 -8.79 -28.46
CA LYS A 97 -18.67 -8.91 -28.23
C LYS A 97 -19.07 -10.26 -27.62
N ALA A 98 -18.48 -11.35 -28.13
CA ALA A 98 -18.74 -12.69 -27.62
C ALA A 98 -18.17 -12.88 -26.21
N VAL A 99 -16.95 -12.39 -25.97
CA VAL A 99 -16.29 -12.46 -24.66
C VAL A 99 -17.01 -11.59 -23.62
N ASP A 100 -17.53 -10.43 -24.01
CA ASP A 100 -18.31 -9.54 -23.14
C ASP A 100 -19.64 -10.19 -22.74
N ILE A 101 -20.30 -10.87 -23.68
CA ILE A 101 -21.48 -11.65 -23.37
C ILE A 101 -21.10 -12.80 -22.42
N LEU A 102 -20.07 -13.58 -22.71
CA LEU A 102 -19.75 -14.77 -21.92
C LEU A 102 -19.18 -14.47 -20.52
N LEU A 103 -18.39 -13.40 -20.37
CA LEU A 103 -17.66 -13.10 -19.14
C LEU A 103 -18.26 -11.93 -18.35
N LEU A 104 -18.97 -11.00 -19.01
CA LEU A 104 -19.47 -9.77 -18.37
C LEU A 104 -21.00 -9.71 -18.28
N SER A 105 -21.76 -10.63 -18.89
CA SER A 105 -23.21 -10.49 -18.99
C SER A 105 -24.09 -11.17 -17.92
N ASP A 106 -23.53 -11.76 -16.86
CA ASP A 106 -24.35 -12.30 -15.74
C ASP A 106 -23.87 -11.87 -14.34
N ALA A 107 -23.95 -10.58 -14.04
CA ALA A 107 -24.01 -10.07 -12.66
C ALA A 107 -25.23 -9.18 -12.38
N LYS A 108 -26.25 -9.22 -13.26
CA LYS A 108 -27.47 -8.40 -13.12
C LYS A 108 -28.78 -9.19 -12.99
N ALA A 109 -28.70 -10.50 -12.82
CA ALA A 109 -29.87 -11.38 -12.71
C ALA A 109 -30.22 -11.84 -11.27
N ILE A 110 -29.61 -11.26 -10.22
CA ILE A 110 -29.91 -11.62 -8.81
C ILE A 110 -30.30 -10.38 -8.02
N TYR A 111 -31.37 -9.69 -8.40
CA TYR A 111 -32.20 -8.86 -7.50
C TYR A 111 -33.58 -8.69 -8.15
N ARG A 112 -34.42 -9.70 -8.00
CA ARG A 112 -35.87 -9.57 -8.12
C ARG A 112 -36.54 -10.48 -7.11
#